data_AF-A0AAW6I4H8-F1
#
_entry.id   AF-A0AAW6I4H8-F1
#
_cell.length_a   1.000
_cell.length_b   1.000
_cell.length_c   1.000
_cell.angle_alpha   90.00
_cell.angle_beta   90.00
_cell.angle_gamma   90.00
#
_symmetry.space_group_name_H-M   'P 1'
#
loop_
_entity.id
_entity.type
_entity.pdbx_description
1 polymer ?
#
loop_
_entity_poly.entity_id
_entity_poly.type
_entity_poly.pdbx_seq_one_letter_code
_entity_poly.pdbx_strand_id
1 'polypeptide(L)'
;MYTVLIVMVVYIHSYYLEAQQYNVALFLQNFTGTKGVGRTANYLFFCISGYLFARNIKNINDVWTKMKKRWCTLLLPYLLWNLIFVLWYVVLENVPGVSGFNNSSGIVEKYWEQPILESLYDLFIAPAAFQLWFLRDLLVMLVFTPILWWIAKRQWMVSLIMALCSTIFYPWLIYFWLGIIIAVQKWDIEDYYRPKWAIAVSSIIFVGYAVYLALGNKSFIIYEVPVNLLGLYLLWSFYDMFARGRCFANRGLWKYICGYSFFIYCFHEPAFNIIKKLALTIYGTSEKVLIFFYLINPWIMVAIAVITAKMLQRMTPRIYKTLTGGR
;
A
#
# COMPACT_ATOMS: atom_id res chain seq x y z
N MET A 1 3.00 9.45 -9.18
CA MET A 1 2.06 8.33 -9.01
C MET A 1 2.23 7.66 -7.65
N TYR A 2 3.40 7.10 -7.33
CA TYR A 2 3.69 6.42 -6.06
C TYR A 2 3.13 7.11 -4.80
N THR A 3 3.37 8.41 -4.63
CA THR A 3 2.91 9.16 -3.46
C THR A 3 1.40 9.26 -3.35
N VAL A 4 0.70 9.37 -4.49
CA VAL A 4 -0.77 9.36 -4.53
C VAL A 4 -1.30 8.03 -4.00
N LEU A 5 -0.66 6.92 -4.41
CA LEU A 5 -1.03 5.58 -3.93
C LEU A 5 -0.77 5.41 -2.44
N ILE A 6 0.32 6.00 -1.90
CA ILE A 6 0.60 5.97 -0.46
C ILE A 6 -0.48 6.74 0.30
N VAL A 7 -0.87 7.91 -0.18
CA VAL A 7 -1.98 8.68 0.42
C VAL A 7 -3.28 7.86 0.38
N MET A 8 -3.60 7.18 -0.73
CA MET A 8 -4.75 6.27 -0.78
C MET A 8 -4.64 5.14 0.25
N VAL A 9 -3.47 4.53 0.43
CA VAL A 9 -3.24 3.52 1.47
C VAL A 9 -3.43 4.09 2.87
N VAL A 10 -2.98 5.32 3.13
CA VAL A 10 -3.20 5.99 4.41
C VAL A 10 -4.70 6.20 4.66
N TYR A 11 -5.49 6.53 3.65
CA TYR A 11 -6.97 6.61 3.74
C TYR A 11 -7.66 5.27 3.97
N ILE A 12 -7.11 4.18 3.43
CA ILE A 12 -7.63 2.83 3.66
C ILE A 12 -7.54 2.47 5.14
N HIS A 13 -6.47 2.90 5.81
CA HIS A 13 -6.13 2.55 7.18
C HIS A 13 -6.62 3.57 8.23
N SER A 14 -7.14 4.71 7.79
CA SER A 14 -7.73 5.72 8.66
C SER A 14 -9.15 5.39 9.12
N TYR A 15 -9.65 4.18 8.88
CA TYR A 15 -10.99 3.78 9.26
C TYR A 15 -11.16 3.68 10.78
N TYR A 16 -12.38 3.96 11.22
CA TYR A 16 -12.89 3.80 12.58
C TYR A 16 -13.81 2.59 12.67
N LEU A 17 -13.66 1.83 13.75
CA LEU A 17 -14.53 0.67 14.02
C LEU A 17 -15.92 1.13 14.48
N GLU A 18 -15.97 2.24 15.21
CA GLU A 18 -17.18 2.89 15.74
C GLU A 18 -18.16 3.28 14.62
N ALA A 19 -17.65 3.49 13.41
CA ALA A 19 -18.48 3.80 12.25
C ALA A 19 -19.44 2.66 11.86
N GLN A 20 -19.25 1.43 12.33
CA GLN A 20 -20.19 0.33 12.08
C GLN A 20 -21.62 0.65 12.56
N GLN A 21 -21.76 1.54 13.54
CA GLN A 21 -23.05 1.97 14.08
C GLN A 21 -23.72 3.09 13.26
N TYR A 22 -23.02 3.64 12.26
CA TYR A 22 -23.43 4.84 11.55
C TYR A 22 -23.39 4.62 10.03
N ASN A 23 -24.57 4.63 9.40
CA ASN A 23 -24.71 4.23 7.99
C ASN A 23 -23.88 5.10 7.03
N VAL A 24 -23.87 6.43 7.21
CA VAL A 24 -23.16 7.33 6.30
C VAL A 24 -21.66 7.23 6.51
N ALA A 25 -21.20 7.20 7.77
CA ALA A 25 -19.78 6.99 8.07
C ALA A 25 -19.28 5.63 7.55
N LEU A 26 -20.03 4.56 7.78
CA LEU A 26 -19.70 3.22 7.27
C LEU A 26 -19.63 3.19 5.74
N PHE A 27 -20.64 3.75 5.07
CA PHE A 27 -20.67 3.81 3.62
C PHE A 27 -19.48 4.58 3.06
N LEU A 28 -19.17 5.78 3.60
CA LEU A 28 -18.05 6.60 3.16
C LEU A 28 -16.72 5.86 3.31
N GLN A 29 -16.48 5.24 4.46
CA GLN A 29 -15.24 4.49 4.70
C GLN A 29 -15.14 3.23 3.82
N ASN A 30 -16.24 2.52 3.59
CA ASN A 30 -16.23 1.38 2.68
C ASN A 30 -15.98 1.81 1.23
N PHE A 31 -16.63 2.89 0.79
CA PHE A 31 -16.52 3.43 -0.56
C PHE A 31 -15.12 3.97 -0.88
N THR A 32 -14.49 4.64 0.08
CA THR A 32 -13.15 5.22 -0.11
C THR A 32 -12.01 4.27 0.28
N GLY A 33 -12.25 3.35 1.22
CA GLY A 33 -11.27 2.41 1.76
C GLY A 33 -11.10 1.11 0.97
N THR A 34 -10.87 -0.01 1.69
CA THR A 34 -10.53 -1.32 1.11
C THR A 34 -11.59 -1.93 0.20
N LYS A 35 -12.87 -1.57 0.35
CA LYS A 35 -13.95 -2.16 -0.45
C LYS A 35 -14.20 -1.42 -1.77
N GLY A 36 -13.99 -0.10 -1.79
CA GLY A 36 -14.30 0.73 -2.94
C GLY A 36 -13.07 1.20 -3.71
N VAL A 37 -12.79 2.50 -3.71
CA VAL A 37 -11.77 3.14 -4.57
C VAL A 37 -10.36 2.86 -4.09
N GLY A 38 -10.14 2.78 -2.77
CA GLY A 38 -8.82 2.65 -2.16
C GLY A 38 -8.07 1.38 -2.58
N ARG A 39 -8.77 0.26 -2.77
CA ARG A 39 -8.17 -1.04 -3.15
C ARG A 39 -7.28 -0.99 -4.40
N THR A 40 -7.61 -0.10 -5.34
CA THR A 40 -6.85 0.08 -6.59
C THR A 40 -5.41 0.51 -6.32
N ALA A 41 -5.14 1.17 -5.18
CA ALA A 41 -3.78 1.54 -4.79
C ALA A 41 -2.85 0.32 -4.70
N ASN A 42 -3.29 -0.76 -4.04
CA ASN A 42 -2.50 -1.97 -3.84
C ASN A 42 -2.20 -2.67 -5.17
N TYR A 43 -3.22 -2.84 -6.00
CA TYR A 43 -3.08 -3.47 -7.32
C TYR A 43 -2.12 -2.69 -8.22
N LEU A 44 -2.24 -1.36 -8.22
CA LEU A 44 -1.35 -0.53 -9.01
C LEU A 44 0.08 -0.51 -8.43
N PHE A 45 0.27 -0.55 -7.12
CA PHE A 45 1.60 -0.72 -6.53
C PHE A 45 2.28 -2.00 -6.99
N PHE A 46 1.57 -3.12 -7.02
CA PHE A 46 2.10 -4.38 -7.55
C PHE A 46 2.46 -4.24 -9.05
N CYS A 47 1.56 -3.67 -9.85
CA CYS A 47 1.80 -3.45 -11.28
C CYS A 47 3.03 -2.56 -11.56
N ILE A 48 3.14 -1.41 -10.91
CA ILE A 48 4.30 -0.53 -11.08
C ILE A 48 5.58 -1.22 -10.57
N SER A 49 5.50 -1.99 -9.48
CA SER A 49 6.65 -2.72 -8.95
C SER A 49 7.19 -3.77 -9.92
N GLY A 50 6.30 -4.52 -10.58
CA GLY A 50 6.65 -5.48 -11.63
C GLY A 50 7.21 -4.80 -12.88
N TYR A 51 6.56 -3.71 -13.32
CA TYR A 51 7.02 -2.91 -14.45
C TYR A 51 8.43 -2.35 -14.23
N LEU A 52 8.66 -1.67 -13.11
CA LEU A 52 9.98 -1.11 -12.79
C LEU A 52 11.04 -2.18 -12.57
N PHE A 53 10.64 -3.38 -12.14
CA PHE A 53 11.58 -4.50 -12.03
C PHE A 53 12.05 -4.89 -13.45
N ALA A 54 11.11 -5.23 -14.33
CA ALA A 54 11.39 -5.80 -15.65
C ALA A 54 11.89 -4.79 -16.70
N ARG A 55 11.75 -3.49 -16.45
CA ARG A 55 12.26 -2.42 -17.32
C ARG A 55 13.76 -2.54 -17.55
N ASN A 56 14.25 -2.43 -18.79
CA ASN A 56 15.69 -2.48 -19.12
C ASN A 56 16.41 -3.80 -18.71
N ILE A 57 15.71 -4.93 -18.73
CA ILE A 57 16.33 -6.27 -18.56
C ILE A 57 16.58 -6.88 -19.93
N LYS A 58 17.82 -7.31 -20.22
CA LYS A 58 18.18 -7.96 -21.49
C LYS A 58 18.30 -9.48 -21.32
N ASN A 59 18.95 -9.92 -20.24
CA ASN A 59 19.25 -11.32 -19.97
C ASN A 59 18.88 -11.73 -18.54
N ILE A 60 19.02 -13.02 -18.22
CA ILE A 60 18.70 -13.56 -16.89
C ILE A 60 19.67 -13.06 -15.80
N ASN A 61 20.91 -12.72 -16.15
CA ASN A 61 21.88 -12.17 -15.19
C ASN A 61 21.47 -10.77 -14.70
N ASP A 62 20.84 -9.97 -15.57
CA ASP A 62 20.25 -8.69 -15.19
C ASP A 62 19.11 -8.88 -14.17
N VAL A 63 18.30 -9.94 -14.33
CA VAL A 63 17.24 -10.31 -13.38
C VAL A 63 17.85 -10.60 -12.01
N TRP A 64 18.83 -11.50 -11.93
CA TRP A 64 19.50 -11.85 -10.68
C TRP A 64 20.15 -10.65 -10.00
N THR A 65 20.83 -9.80 -10.78
CA THR A 65 21.48 -8.58 -10.27
C THR A 65 20.46 -7.62 -9.67
N LYS A 66 19.32 -7.42 -10.34
CA LYS A 66 18.24 -6.55 -9.84
C LYS A 66 17.53 -7.14 -8.63
N MET A 67 17.29 -8.45 -8.61
CA MET A 67 16.72 -9.14 -7.45
C MET A 67 17.60 -8.93 -6.22
N LYS A 68 18.91 -9.20 -6.32
CA LYS A 68 19.84 -9.02 -5.21
C LYS A 68 19.80 -7.59 -4.65
N LYS A 69 19.85 -6.58 -5.51
CA LYS A 69 19.75 -5.17 -5.11
C LYS A 69 18.44 -4.88 -4.40
N ARG A 70 17.31 -5.26 -5.01
CA ARG A 70 15.98 -4.99 -4.46
C ARG A 70 15.75 -5.71 -3.14
N TRP A 71 16.19 -6.96 -3.03
CA TRP A 71 16.13 -7.77 -1.82
C TRP A 71 16.82 -7.05 -0.67
N CYS A 72 18.07 -6.58 -0.85
CA CYS A 72 18.76 -5.81 0.19
C CYS A 72 18.03 -4.51 0.56
N THR A 73 17.50 -3.77 -0.41
CA THR A 73 16.81 -2.49 -0.16
C THR A 73 15.38 -2.61 0.36
N LEU A 74 14.80 -3.81 0.38
CA LEU A 74 13.42 -4.04 0.82
C LEU A 74 13.37 -4.91 2.07
N LEU A 75 14.14 -6.01 2.10
CA LEU A 75 14.16 -6.95 3.21
C LEU A 75 14.66 -6.26 4.49
N LEU A 76 15.77 -5.54 4.42
CA LEU A 76 16.32 -4.91 5.62
C LEU A 76 15.36 -3.87 6.24
N PRO A 77 14.78 -2.91 5.47
CA PRO A 77 13.70 -2.07 5.98
C PRO A 77 12.52 -2.86 6.54
N TYR A 78 12.06 -3.90 5.83
CA TYR A 78 10.95 -4.72 6.27
C TYR A 78 11.18 -5.36 7.64
N LEU A 79 12.36 -5.95 7.86
CA LEU A 79 12.72 -6.56 9.14
C LEU A 79 12.77 -5.50 10.25
N LEU A 80 13.43 -4.37 9.99
CA LEU A 80 13.59 -3.30 10.97
C LEU A 80 12.25 -2.65 11.36
N TRP A 81 11.36 -2.43 10.41
CA TRP A 81 10.06 -1.81 10.69
C TRP A 81 9.12 -2.74 11.47
N ASN A 82 9.17 -4.05 11.28
CA ASN A 82 8.45 -4.99 12.15
C ASN A 82 8.97 -4.93 13.59
N LEU A 83 10.30 -4.88 13.78
CA LEU A 83 10.89 -4.73 15.11
C LEU A 83 10.53 -3.39 15.76
N ILE A 84 10.61 -2.29 15.02
CA ILE A 84 10.19 -0.96 15.48
C ILE A 84 8.72 -0.96 15.89
N PHE A 85 7.86 -1.65 15.13
CA PHE A 85 6.45 -1.76 15.46
C PHE A 85 6.24 -2.48 16.78
N VAL A 86 6.87 -3.63 17.00
CA VAL A 86 6.78 -4.32 18.31
C VAL A 86 7.27 -3.42 19.43
N LEU A 87 8.46 -2.81 19.27
CA LEU A 87 9.03 -1.89 20.26
C LEU A 87 8.12 -0.71 20.57
N TRP A 88 7.43 -0.16 19.56
CA TRP A 88 6.46 0.92 19.74
C TRP A 88 5.35 0.52 20.70
N TYR A 89 4.78 -0.67 20.55
CA TYR A 89 3.73 -1.16 21.44
C TYR A 89 4.24 -1.48 22.85
N VAL A 90 5.44 -2.04 22.97
CA VAL A 90 6.07 -2.26 24.28
C VAL A 90 6.25 -0.94 25.02
N VAL A 91 6.69 0.12 24.33
CA VAL A 91 6.81 1.46 24.93
C VAL A 91 5.45 2.02 25.33
N LEU A 92 4.42 1.90 24.46
CA LEU A 92 3.07 2.37 24.80
C LEU A 92 2.48 1.66 26.02
N GLU A 93 2.73 0.37 26.18
CA GLU A 93 2.23 -0.44 27.31
C GLU A 93 2.89 -0.05 28.64
N ASN A 94 4.19 0.25 28.64
CA ASN A 94 4.97 0.46 29.86
C ASN A 94 5.08 1.93 30.30
N VAL A 95 4.67 2.91 29.48
CA VAL A 95 4.73 4.34 29.83
C VAL A 95 3.45 4.78 30.56
N PRO A 96 3.54 5.22 31.83
CA PRO A 96 2.38 5.71 32.58
C PRO A 96 1.71 6.90 31.89
N GLY A 97 0.38 6.89 31.83
CA GLY A 97 -0.42 7.93 31.15
C GLY A 97 -0.60 7.73 29.64
N VAL A 98 0.18 6.85 29.01
CA VAL A 98 0.08 6.53 27.58
C VAL A 98 -0.48 5.12 27.33
N SER A 99 -0.42 4.24 28.33
CA SER A 99 -0.99 2.88 28.29
C SER A 99 -2.47 2.86 27.90
N GLY A 100 -3.24 3.86 28.31
CA GLY A 100 -4.64 4.04 27.92
C GLY A 100 -4.86 4.22 26.42
N PHE A 101 -3.82 4.55 25.64
CA PHE A 101 -3.87 4.65 24.18
C PHE A 101 -3.44 3.37 23.45
N ASN A 102 -2.95 2.36 24.17
CA ASN A 102 -2.64 1.06 23.61
C ASN A 102 -3.95 0.28 23.33
N ASN A 103 -4.04 -0.35 22.16
CA ASN A 103 -5.16 -1.24 21.79
C ASN A 103 -4.74 -2.71 21.84
N SER A 104 -3.50 -3.00 22.23
CA SER A 104 -2.87 -4.31 22.17
C SER A 104 -2.10 -4.54 23.47
N SER A 105 -2.84 -4.87 24.54
CA SER A 105 -2.25 -5.29 25.81
C SER A 105 -1.67 -6.70 25.70
N GLY A 106 -0.60 -6.98 26.44
CA GLY A 106 0.01 -8.30 26.53
C GLY A 106 0.88 -8.67 25.32
N ILE A 107 1.34 -7.71 24.53
CA ILE A 107 2.28 -8.00 23.42
C ILE A 107 3.59 -8.57 23.98
N VAL A 108 4.10 -7.99 25.07
CA VAL A 108 5.34 -8.46 25.71
C VAL A 108 5.18 -9.89 26.22
N GLU A 109 4.09 -10.17 26.95
CA GLU A 109 3.79 -11.50 27.48
C GLU A 109 3.64 -12.53 26.35
N LYS A 110 2.89 -12.19 25.29
CA LYS A 110 2.73 -13.05 24.11
C LYS A 110 4.07 -13.47 23.51
N TYR A 111 4.97 -12.52 23.24
CA TYR A 111 6.27 -12.82 22.63
C TYR A 111 7.25 -13.52 23.59
N TRP A 112 7.07 -13.36 24.91
CA TRP A 112 7.89 -14.01 25.92
C TRP A 112 7.48 -15.47 26.16
N GLU A 113 6.17 -15.75 26.13
CA GLU A 113 5.61 -17.07 26.44
C GLU A 113 5.59 -18.00 25.23
N GLN A 114 5.49 -17.48 24.01
CA GLN A 114 5.37 -18.31 22.82
C GLN A 114 6.72 -18.84 22.32
N PRO A 115 6.76 -20.02 21.67
CA PRO A 115 7.98 -20.56 21.08
C PRO A 115 8.66 -19.60 20.11
N ILE A 116 10.00 -19.66 20.03
CA ILE A 116 10.76 -18.72 19.19
C ILE A 116 10.38 -18.79 17.70
N LEU A 117 10.01 -19.97 17.20
CA LEU A 117 9.56 -20.16 15.83
C LEU A 117 8.21 -19.48 15.57
N GLU A 118 7.28 -19.54 16.53
CA GLU A 118 6.00 -18.83 16.46
C GLU A 118 6.20 -17.33 16.56
N SER A 119 7.10 -16.87 17.43
CA SER A 119 7.51 -15.47 17.49
C SER A 119 8.08 -14.97 16.16
N LEU A 120 8.95 -15.73 15.51
CA LEU A 120 9.50 -15.35 14.20
C LEU A 120 8.42 -15.36 13.10
N TYR A 121 7.47 -16.29 13.17
CA TYR A 121 6.34 -16.34 12.26
C TYR A 121 5.45 -15.11 12.42
N ASP A 122 5.06 -14.76 13.64
CA ASP A 122 4.24 -13.58 13.95
C ASP A 122 4.97 -12.25 13.71
N LEU A 123 6.29 -12.26 13.67
CA LEU A 123 7.05 -11.04 13.42
C LEU A 123 7.29 -10.81 11.93
N PHE A 124 7.47 -11.86 11.11
CA PHE A 124 7.90 -11.73 9.72
C PHE A 124 7.07 -12.49 8.66
N ILE A 125 6.24 -13.45 9.04
CA ILE A 125 5.38 -14.18 8.09
C ILE A 125 3.95 -13.68 8.17
N ALA A 126 3.40 -13.59 9.39
CA ALA A 126 2.20 -12.85 9.72
C ALA A 126 2.61 -11.52 10.36
N PRO A 127 3.16 -10.55 9.57
CA PRO A 127 3.97 -9.45 10.10
C PRO A 127 3.28 -8.71 11.23
N ALA A 128 4.01 -8.54 12.35
CA ALA A 128 3.56 -7.77 13.50
C ALA A 128 3.05 -6.39 13.07
N ALA A 129 3.81 -5.73 12.19
CA ALA A 129 3.35 -4.56 11.46
C ALA A 129 2.47 -4.98 10.27
N PHE A 130 1.19 -5.25 10.52
CA PHE A 130 0.28 -5.82 9.53
C PHE A 130 0.24 -5.05 8.19
N GLN A 131 0.38 -3.72 8.22
CA GLN A 131 0.42 -2.87 7.03
C GLN A 131 1.59 -3.17 6.08
N LEU A 132 2.64 -3.85 6.57
CA LEU A 132 3.80 -4.28 5.77
C LEU A 132 3.54 -5.57 4.98
N TRP A 133 2.32 -6.12 5.02
CA TRP A 133 1.93 -7.28 4.22
C TRP A 133 2.26 -7.11 2.73
N PHE A 134 2.09 -5.90 2.18
CA PHE A 134 2.41 -5.59 0.79
C PHE A 134 3.92 -5.78 0.50
N LEU A 135 4.80 -5.36 1.41
CA LEU A 135 6.25 -5.55 1.28
C LEU A 135 6.63 -7.02 1.36
N ARG A 136 6.03 -7.77 2.29
CA ARG A 136 6.22 -9.22 2.41
C ARG A 136 5.84 -9.93 1.10
N ASP A 137 4.64 -9.66 0.59
CA ASP A 137 4.13 -10.28 -0.63
C ASP A 137 4.97 -9.89 -1.84
N LEU A 138 5.44 -8.64 -1.90
CA LEU A 138 6.39 -8.20 -2.93
C LEU A 138 7.72 -8.95 -2.86
N LEU A 139 8.26 -9.21 -1.67
CA LEU A 139 9.47 -10.03 -1.49
C LEU A 139 9.25 -11.46 -2.00
N VAL A 140 8.11 -12.08 -1.68
CA VAL A 140 7.74 -13.41 -2.20
C VAL A 140 7.69 -13.41 -3.72
N MET A 141 6.99 -12.44 -4.33
CA MET A 141 6.93 -12.32 -5.80
C MET A 141 8.30 -12.09 -6.44
N LEU A 142 9.21 -11.36 -5.77
CA LEU A 142 10.58 -11.16 -6.26
C LEU A 142 11.32 -12.48 -6.44
N VAL A 143 11.13 -13.46 -5.54
CA VAL A 143 11.74 -14.80 -5.65
C VAL A 143 11.33 -15.50 -6.96
N PHE A 144 10.04 -15.42 -7.32
CA PHE A 144 9.50 -16.06 -8.53
C PHE A 144 9.78 -15.29 -9.82
N THR A 145 10.26 -14.05 -9.71
CA THR A 145 10.43 -13.15 -10.86
C THR A 145 11.28 -13.70 -12.01
N PRO A 146 12.34 -14.51 -11.82
CA PRO A 146 13.06 -15.15 -12.94
C PRO A 146 12.15 -15.97 -13.86
N ILE A 147 11.23 -16.73 -13.27
CA ILE A 147 10.28 -17.57 -14.00
C ILE A 147 9.23 -16.69 -14.68
N LEU A 148 8.64 -15.75 -13.93
CA LEU A 148 7.62 -14.83 -14.46
C LEU A 148 8.14 -14.03 -15.65
N TRP A 149 9.38 -13.52 -15.57
CA TRP A 149 10.03 -12.77 -16.63
C TRP A 149 10.38 -13.66 -17.83
N TRP A 150 10.90 -14.86 -17.61
CA TRP A 150 11.28 -15.79 -18.69
C TRP A 150 10.06 -16.16 -19.54
N ILE A 151 8.93 -16.47 -18.91
CA ILE A 151 7.66 -16.76 -19.59
C ILE A 151 7.17 -15.52 -20.36
N ALA A 152 7.12 -14.36 -19.70
CA ALA A 152 6.66 -13.11 -20.32
C ALA A 152 7.50 -12.70 -21.54
N LYS A 153 8.80 -13.01 -21.52
CA LYS A 153 9.71 -12.78 -22.64
C LYS A 153 9.49 -13.74 -23.80
N ARG A 154 9.14 -14.99 -23.52
CA ARG A 154 8.97 -16.02 -24.55
C ARG A 154 7.59 -15.99 -25.19
N GLN A 155 6.53 -15.91 -24.39
CA GLN A 155 5.14 -15.98 -24.83
C GLN A 155 4.25 -15.14 -23.91
N TRP A 156 4.01 -13.88 -24.27
CA TRP A 156 3.28 -12.94 -23.41
C TRP A 156 1.80 -13.32 -23.21
N MET A 157 1.15 -13.94 -24.20
CA MET A 157 -0.24 -14.41 -24.07
C MET A 157 -0.36 -15.54 -23.05
N VAL A 158 0.56 -16.52 -23.11
CA VAL A 158 0.63 -17.61 -22.11
C VAL A 158 0.91 -17.04 -20.73
N SER A 159 1.81 -16.05 -20.64
CA SER A 159 2.10 -15.31 -19.42
C SER A 159 0.85 -14.63 -18.85
N LEU A 160 0.01 -14.02 -19.70
CA LEU A 160 -1.21 -13.34 -19.28
C LEU A 160 -2.27 -14.32 -18.78
N ILE A 161 -2.44 -15.47 -19.45
CA ILE A 161 -3.36 -16.52 -19.02
C ILE A 161 -2.93 -17.09 -17.68
N MET A 162 -1.64 -17.40 -17.49
CA MET A 162 -1.14 -17.88 -16.19
C MET A 162 -1.24 -16.82 -15.10
N ALA A 163 -1.03 -15.55 -15.43
CA ALA A 163 -1.27 -14.44 -14.51
C ALA A 163 -2.74 -14.40 -14.07
N LEU A 164 -3.69 -14.61 -14.99
CA LEU A 164 -5.11 -14.70 -14.65
C LEU A 164 -5.42 -15.93 -13.78
N CYS A 165 -4.90 -17.11 -14.12
CA CYS A 165 -5.08 -18.32 -13.31
C CYS A 165 -4.48 -18.17 -11.90
N SER A 166 -3.43 -17.36 -11.75
CA SER A 166 -2.80 -17.14 -10.44
C SER A 166 -3.70 -16.47 -9.42
N THR A 167 -4.80 -15.81 -9.83
CA THR A 167 -5.70 -15.14 -8.89
C THR A 167 -6.44 -16.10 -7.97
N ILE A 168 -6.50 -17.40 -8.32
CA ILE A 168 -7.07 -18.45 -7.49
C ILE A 168 -6.24 -18.67 -6.22
N PHE A 169 -4.91 -18.57 -6.33
CA PHE A 169 -3.98 -18.86 -5.24
C PHE A 169 -3.38 -17.59 -4.63
N TYR A 170 -3.12 -16.59 -5.46
CA TYR A 170 -2.44 -15.35 -5.08
C TYR A 170 -3.02 -14.16 -5.87
N PRO A 171 -4.13 -13.55 -5.40
CA PRO A 171 -4.89 -12.53 -6.13
C PRO A 171 -4.06 -11.35 -6.65
N TRP A 172 -2.98 -11.01 -5.96
CA TRP A 172 -2.14 -9.86 -6.28
C TRP A 172 -1.10 -10.14 -7.37
N LEU A 173 -0.77 -11.41 -7.63
CA LEU A 173 0.28 -11.81 -8.57
C LEU A 173 -0.04 -11.37 -10.00
N ILE A 174 -1.32 -11.40 -10.39
CA ILE A 174 -1.76 -10.95 -11.72
C ILE A 174 -1.29 -9.53 -12.03
N TYR A 175 -1.39 -8.61 -11.06
CA TYR A 175 -1.05 -7.21 -11.28
C TYR A 175 0.45 -7.02 -11.38
N PHE A 176 1.23 -7.68 -10.51
CA PHE A 176 2.68 -7.67 -10.60
C PHE A 176 3.18 -8.24 -11.92
N TRP A 177 2.61 -9.37 -12.35
CA TRP A 177 2.97 -10.03 -13.60
C TRP A 177 2.53 -9.22 -14.83
N LEU A 178 1.37 -8.58 -14.78
CA LEU A 178 0.92 -7.62 -15.80
C LEU A 178 1.96 -6.51 -15.99
N GLY A 179 2.48 -5.94 -14.90
CA GLY A 179 3.57 -4.97 -14.94
C GLY A 179 4.83 -5.50 -15.64
N ILE A 180 5.23 -6.74 -15.34
CA ILE A 180 6.35 -7.41 -16.02
C ILE A 180 6.06 -7.54 -17.53
N ILE A 181 4.87 -8.02 -17.92
CA ILE A 181 4.47 -8.21 -19.31
C ILE A 181 4.56 -6.89 -20.07
N ILE A 182 3.97 -5.82 -19.54
CA ILE A 182 3.99 -4.47 -20.13
C ILE A 182 5.45 -4.02 -20.38
N ALA A 183 6.32 -4.19 -19.38
CA ALA A 183 7.72 -3.76 -19.49
C ALA A 183 8.53 -4.59 -20.50
N VAL A 184 8.29 -5.91 -20.55
CA VAL A 184 8.98 -6.83 -21.47
C VAL A 184 8.54 -6.62 -22.91
N GLN A 185 7.24 -6.44 -23.13
CA GLN A 185 6.66 -6.17 -24.45
C GLN A 185 6.89 -4.73 -24.92
N LYS A 186 7.39 -3.85 -24.04
CA LYS A 186 7.62 -2.43 -24.31
C LYS A 186 6.37 -1.72 -24.81
N TRP A 187 5.21 -2.08 -24.27
CA TRP A 187 3.98 -1.37 -24.58
C TRP A 187 4.07 0.07 -24.07
N ASP A 188 3.65 1.01 -24.92
CA ASP A 188 3.63 2.42 -24.54
C ASP A 188 2.53 2.67 -23.50
N ILE A 189 2.94 3.13 -22.33
CA ILE A 189 2.06 3.49 -21.22
C ILE A 189 2.04 5.00 -20.97
N GLU A 190 2.89 5.76 -21.65
CA GLU A 190 2.98 7.21 -21.53
C GLU A 190 2.08 7.85 -22.61
N ASP A 191 2.25 7.44 -23.86
CA ASP A 191 1.58 8.03 -25.03
C ASP A 191 0.66 7.04 -25.76
N TYR A 192 -0.49 6.76 -25.15
CA TYR A 192 -1.55 5.97 -25.78
C TYR A 192 -2.88 6.73 -25.83
N TYR A 193 -3.70 6.42 -26.83
CA TYR A 193 -5.00 7.06 -27.05
C TYR A 193 -5.99 6.71 -25.93
N ARG A 194 -6.51 7.74 -25.26
CA ARG A 194 -7.46 7.63 -24.14
C ARG A 194 -8.80 8.28 -24.54
N PRO A 195 -9.73 7.55 -25.17
CA PRO A 195 -11.00 8.13 -25.57
C PRO A 195 -11.80 8.56 -24.32
N LYS A 196 -12.33 9.80 -24.33
CA LYS A 196 -13.12 10.33 -23.21
C LYS A 196 -14.32 9.45 -22.87
N TRP A 197 -14.95 8.83 -23.88
CA TRP A 197 -16.06 7.90 -23.67
C TRP A 197 -15.61 6.64 -22.91
N ALA A 198 -14.40 6.11 -23.17
CA ALA A 198 -13.89 4.94 -22.46
C ALA A 198 -13.57 5.26 -21.01
N ILE A 199 -13.04 6.46 -20.72
CA ILE A 199 -12.87 6.94 -19.34
C ILE A 199 -14.22 7.05 -18.64
N ALA A 200 -15.23 7.62 -19.30
CA ALA A 200 -16.57 7.78 -18.72
C ALA A 200 -17.22 6.42 -18.42
N VAL A 201 -17.25 5.50 -19.38
CA VAL A 201 -17.82 4.15 -19.20
C VAL A 201 -17.07 3.38 -18.12
N SER A 202 -15.73 3.40 -18.14
CA SER A 202 -14.92 2.75 -17.11
C SER A 202 -15.21 3.33 -15.74
N SER A 203 -15.39 4.65 -15.64
CA SER A 203 -15.70 5.34 -14.38
C SER A 203 -17.06 4.91 -13.84
N ILE A 204 -18.08 4.82 -14.69
CA ILE A 204 -19.42 4.37 -14.30
C ILE A 204 -19.37 2.94 -13.75
N ILE A 205 -18.71 2.03 -14.46
CA ILE A 205 -18.59 0.63 -14.02
C ILE A 205 -17.81 0.53 -12.71
N PHE A 206 -16.65 1.19 -12.63
CA PHE A 206 -15.79 1.12 -11.45
C PHE A 206 -16.44 1.74 -10.21
N VAL A 207 -17.02 2.93 -10.34
CA VAL A 207 -17.70 3.63 -9.24
C VAL A 207 -18.98 2.88 -8.86
N GLY A 208 -19.78 2.42 -9.83
CA GLY A 208 -20.98 1.63 -9.56
C GLY A 208 -20.67 0.36 -8.77
N TYR A 209 -19.60 -0.35 -9.13
CA TYR A 209 -19.15 -1.51 -8.38
C TYR A 209 -18.59 -1.15 -6.99
N ALA A 210 -17.87 -0.04 -6.86
CA ALA A 210 -17.41 0.45 -5.55
C ALA A 210 -18.59 0.81 -4.63
N VAL A 211 -19.65 1.42 -5.16
CA VAL A 211 -20.90 1.69 -4.43
C VAL A 211 -21.58 0.38 -4.04
N TYR A 212 -21.70 -0.58 -4.97
CA TYR A 212 -22.28 -1.90 -4.70
C TYR A 212 -21.60 -2.60 -3.51
N LEU A 213 -20.26 -2.61 -3.47
CA LEU A 213 -19.51 -3.16 -2.34
C LEU A 213 -19.61 -2.31 -1.07
N ALA A 214 -19.69 -0.99 -1.19
CA ALA A 214 -19.84 -0.09 -0.05
C ALA A 214 -21.17 -0.28 0.69
N LEU A 215 -22.21 -0.68 -0.04
CA LEU A 215 -23.52 -1.08 0.50
C LEU A 215 -23.51 -2.46 1.20
N GLY A 216 -22.36 -3.14 1.27
CA GLY A 216 -22.21 -4.40 2.00
C GLY A 216 -22.48 -5.66 1.18
N ASN A 217 -22.69 -5.53 -0.13
CA ASN A 217 -22.83 -6.69 -1.00
C ASN A 217 -21.50 -7.46 -1.13
N LYS A 218 -21.61 -8.78 -1.32
CA LYS A 218 -20.44 -9.65 -1.51
C LYS A 218 -19.89 -9.52 -2.93
N SER A 219 -18.58 -9.49 -3.06
CA SER A 219 -17.90 -9.58 -4.36
C SER A 219 -17.82 -11.04 -4.83
N PHE A 220 -17.74 -11.21 -6.14
CA PHE A 220 -17.39 -12.48 -6.77
C PHE A 220 -16.10 -12.31 -7.56
N ILE A 221 -15.19 -13.30 -7.46
CA ILE A 221 -13.85 -13.28 -8.07
C ILE A 221 -13.90 -12.95 -9.57
N ILE A 222 -14.92 -13.44 -10.29
CA ILE A 222 -15.10 -13.23 -11.73
C ILE A 222 -15.23 -11.74 -12.08
N TYR A 223 -15.85 -10.93 -11.21
CA TYR A 223 -16.03 -9.49 -11.44
C TYR A 223 -14.86 -8.66 -10.89
N GLU A 224 -14.14 -9.17 -9.90
CA GLU A 224 -13.08 -8.40 -9.24
C GLU A 224 -11.94 -8.05 -10.20
N VAL A 225 -11.41 -9.03 -10.92
CA VAL A 225 -10.26 -8.81 -11.79
C VAL A 225 -10.57 -7.76 -12.88
N PRO A 226 -11.65 -7.88 -13.69
CA PRO A 226 -11.98 -6.88 -14.70
C PRO A 226 -12.19 -5.48 -14.13
N VAL A 227 -12.95 -5.35 -13.03
CA VAL A 227 -13.22 -4.05 -12.42
C VAL A 227 -11.94 -3.44 -11.85
N ASN A 228 -11.06 -4.24 -11.26
CA ASN A 228 -9.77 -3.76 -10.76
C ASN A 228 -8.89 -3.26 -11.90
N LEU A 229 -8.84 -3.96 -13.04
CA LEU A 229 -8.12 -3.50 -14.23
C LEU A 229 -8.68 -2.16 -14.77
N LEU A 230 -10.01 -1.98 -14.76
CA LEU A 230 -10.62 -0.68 -15.06
C LEU A 230 -10.17 0.39 -14.05
N GLY A 231 -10.08 0.04 -12.76
CA GLY A 231 -9.54 0.91 -11.72
C GLY A 231 -8.10 1.34 -12.01
N LEU A 232 -7.23 0.42 -12.43
CA LEU A 232 -5.84 0.71 -12.83
C LEU A 232 -5.82 1.71 -14.00
N TYR A 233 -6.60 1.42 -15.04
CA TYR A 233 -6.73 2.28 -16.22
C TYR A 233 -7.20 3.70 -15.85
N LEU A 234 -8.24 3.81 -15.01
CA LEU A 234 -8.78 5.08 -14.56
C LEU A 234 -7.79 5.87 -13.73
N LEU A 235 -7.17 5.22 -12.74
CA LEU A 235 -6.25 5.90 -11.82
C LEU A 235 -5.04 6.44 -12.59
N TRP A 236 -4.51 5.67 -13.54
CA TRP A 236 -3.45 6.12 -14.45
C TRP A 236 -3.91 7.27 -15.36
N SER A 237 -5.06 7.12 -16.01
CA SER A 237 -5.61 8.14 -16.92
C SER A 237 -5.90 9.47 -16.21
N PHE A 238 -6.48 9.42 -15.02
CA PHE A 238 -6.71 10.62 -14.20
C PHE A 238 -5.39 11.22 -13.74
N TYR A 239 -4.43 10.41 -13.31
CA TYR A 239 -3.12 10.90 -12.93
C TYR A 239 -2.47 11.71 -14.06
N ASP A 240 -2.46 11.20 -15.28
CA ASP A 240 -1.87 11.89 -16.44
C ASP A 240 -2.63 13.18 -16.79
N MET A 241 -3.97 13.13 -16.76
CA MET A 241 -4.83 14.29 -17.01
C MET A 241 -4.59 15.43 -16.00
N PHE A 242 -4.44 15.10 -14.72
CA PHE A 242 -4.15 16.08 -13.66
C PHE A 242 -2.67 16.52 -13.65
N ALA A 243 -1.75 15.61 -13.96
CA ALA A 243 -0.32 15.88 -14.07
C ALA A 243 -0.02 16.85 -15.23
N ARG A 244 -0.81 16.78 -16.33
CA ARG A 244 -0.62 17.57 -17.57
C ARG A 244 0.82 17.49 -18.08
N GLY A 245 1.36 16.27 -18.16
CA GLY A 245 2.75 16.01 -18.58
C GLY A 245 3.84 16.46 -17.59
N ARG A 246 3.47 16.93 -16.39
CA ARG A 246 4.42 17.37 -15.35
C ARG A 246 4.40 16.44 -14.16
N CYS A 247 5.57 16.11 -13.62
CA CYS A 247 5.66 15.30 -12.40
C CYS A 247 5.20 16.10 -11.17
N PHE A 248 4.20 15.60 -10.43
CA PHE A 248 3.74 16.21 -9.17
C PHE A 248 4.85 16.38 -8.14
N ALA A 249 5.89 15.54 -8.19
CA ALA A 249 7.04 15.64 -7.29
C ALA A 249 7.81 16.98 -7.39
N ASN A 250 7.59 17.75 -8.45
CA ASN A 250 8.24 19.05 -8.64
C ASN A 250 7.41 20.24 -8.12
N ARG A 251 6.26 20.01 -7.47
CA ARG A 251 5.35 21.09 -7.03
C ARG A 251 5.30 21.24 -5.51
N GLY A 252 5.60 22.43 -5.00
CA GLY A 252 5.27 22.89 -3.64
C GLY A 252 5.47 21.85 -2.52
N LEU A 253 4.43 21.65 -1.71
CA LEU A 253 4.42 20.69 -0.60
C LEU A 253 4.52 19.22 -1.05
N TRP A 254 4.06 18.89 -2.26
CA TRP A 254 4.13 17.53 -2.81
C TRP A 254 5.57 17.04 -2.96
N LYS A 255 6.54 17.93 -3.19
CA LYS A 255 7.97 17.56 -3.22
C LYS A 255 8.40 16.86 -1.93
N TYR A 256 7.95 17.36 -0.78
CA TYR A 256 8.29 16.78 0.52
C TYR A 256 7.58 15.45 0.74
N ILE A 257 6.28 15.36 0.47
CA ILE A 257 5.53 14.11 0.60
C ILE A 257 6.10 13.02 -0.34
N CYS A 258 6.49 13.41 -1.56
CA CYS A 258 7.15 12.52 -2.51
C CYS A 258 8.52 12.04 -2.01
N GLY A 259 9.32 12.91 -1.41
CA GLY A 259 10.65 12.56 -0.89
C GLY A 259 10.62 11.59 0.30
N TYR A 260 9.56 11.61 1.10
CA TYR A 260 9.42 10.79 2.32
C TYR A 260 8.41 9.64 2.16
N SER A 261 8.02 9.31 0.93
CA SER A 261 6.87 8.44 0.64
C SER A 261 6.99 7.05 1.28
N PHE A 262 8.16 6.42 1.21
CA PHE A 262 8.38 5.10 1.83
C PHE A 262 8.34 5.16 3.36
N PHE A 263 8.89 6.22 3.97
CA PHE A 263 8.80 6.41 5.41
C PHE A 263 7.35 6.60 5.85
N ILE A 264 6.57 7.41 5.15
CA ILE A 264 5.12 7.58 5.37
C ILE A 264 4.42 6.22 5.35
N TYR A 265 4.72 5.39 4.34
CA TYR A 265 4.15 4.05 4.22
C TYR A 265 4.50 3.15 5.42
N CYS A 266 5.70 3.21 5.98
CA CYS A 266 6.01 2.35 7.14
C CYS A 266 5.47 2.91 8.47
N PHE A 267 5.44 4.23 8.61
CA PHE A 267 5.12 4.92 9.88
C PHE A 267 3.62 5.09 10.15
N HIS A 268 2.75 4.98 9.13
CA HIS A 268 1.36 5.42 9.25
C HIS A 268 0.51 4.69 10.29
N GLU A 269 0.62 3.38 10.40
CA GLU A 269 -0.21 2.62 11.35
C GLU A 269 0.10 2.89 12.82
N PRO A 270 1.36 2.79 13.29
CA PRO A 270 1.70 3.16 14.66
C PRO A 270 1.18 4.54 15.05
N ALA A 271 1.30 5.51 14.13
CA ALA A 271 0.82 6.86 14.33
C ALA A 271 -0.71 6.94 14.38
N PHE A 272 -1.42 6.21 13.51
CA PHE A 272 -2.88 6.21 13.48
C PHE A 272 -3.52 5.70 14.75
N ASN A 273 -2.90 4.73 15.44
CA ASN A 273 -3.43 4.27 16.74
C ASN A 273 -3.57 5.41 17.75
N ILE A 274 -2.58 6.30 17.79
CA ILE A 274 -2.58 7.45 18.69
C ILE A 274 -3.53 8.54 18.15
N ILE A 275 -3.39 8.92 16.88
CA ILE A 275 -4.14 10.03 16.27
C ILE A 275 -5.65 9.77 16.32
N LYS A 276 -6.10 8.56 15.96
CA LYS A 276 -7.53 8.19 15.96
C LYS A 276 -8.10 8.21 17.38
N LYS A 277 -7.37 7.63 18.34
CA LYS A 277 -7.85 7.53 19.72
C LYS A 277 -7.90 8.89 20.41
N LEU A 278 -6.90 9.74 20.23
CA LEU A 278 -6.94 11.13 20.70
C LEU A 278 -8.15 11.90 20.15
N ALA A 279 -8.46 11.74 18.85
CA ALA A 279 -9.61 12.38 18.25
C ALA A 279 -10.93 11.96 18.92
N LEU A 280 -11.12 10.65 19.17
CA LEU A 280 -12.33 10.14 19.81
C LEU A 280 -12.40 10.50 21.30
N THR A 281 -11.27 10.52 22.02
CA THR A 281 -11.26 10.89 23.43
C THR A 281 -11.63 12.37 23.64
N ILE A 282 -11.19 13.27 22.75
CA ILE A 282 -11.44 14.71 22.88
C ILE A 282 -12.84 15.10 22.40
N TYR A 283 -13.29 14.52 21.28
CA TYR A 283 -14.52 14.95 20.59
C TYR A 283 -15.69 13.97 20.74
N GLY A 284 -15.47 12.83 21.40
CA GLY A 284 -16.45 11.76 21.55
C GLY A 284 -16.70 10.98 20.26
N THR A 285 -17.74 10.13 20.29
CA THR A 285 -18.15 9.28 19.18
C THR A 285 -19.49 9.75 18.62
N SER A 286 -19.47 10.40 17.46
CA SER A 286 -20.67 10.72 16.68
C SER A 286 -20.39 10.58 15.19
N GLU A 287 -21.43 10.35 14.37
CA GLU A 287 -21.26 10.19 12.91
C GLU A 287 -20.49 11.34 12.27
N LYS A 288 -20.80 12.59 12.66
CA LYS A 288 -20.12 13.80 12.15
C LYS A 288 -18.65 13.83 12.53
N VAL A 289 -18.32 13.47 13.78
CA VAL A 289 -16.94 13.42 14.28
C VAL A 289 -16.15 12.36 13.52
N LEU A 290 -16.72 11.17 13.33
CA LEU A 290 -16.09 10.08 12.59
C LEU A 290 -15.82 10.46 11.13
N ILE A 291 -16.79 11.06 10.44
CA ILE A 291 -16.62 11.51 9.05
C ILE A 291 -15.54 12.60 8.96
N PHE A 292 -15.58 13.59 9.84
CA PHE A 292 -14.62 14.69 9.86
C PHE A 292 -13.18 14.18 10.06
N PHE A 293 -12.96 13.36 11.09
CA PHE A 293 -11.62 12.84 11.37
C PHE A 293 -11.17 11.75 10.39
N TYR A 294 -12.09 11.00 9.78
CA TYR A 294 -11.75 10.09 8.68
C TYR A 294 -11.12 10.85 7.51
N LEU A 295 -11.62 12.06 7.19
CA LEU A 295 -11.11 12.88 6.11
C LEU A 295 -9.79 13.60 6.45
N ILE A 296 -9.62 14.02 7.70
CA ILE A 296 -8.50 14.89 8.12
C ILE A 296 -7.31 14.11 8.69
N ASN A 297 -7.53 13.03 9.43
CA ASN A 297 -6.45 12.31 10.08
C ASN A 297 -5.36 11.79 9.12
N PRO A 298 -5.68 11.34 7.89
CA PRO A 298 -4.66 11.02 6.90
C PRO A 298 -3.65 12.14 6.66
N TRP A 299 -4.11 13.40 6.59
CA TRP A 299 -3.24 14.55 6.38
C TRP A 299 -2.42 14.90 7.61
N ILE A 300 -3.02 14.79 8.80
CA ILE A 300 -2.31 14.94 10.07
C ILE A 300 -1.20 13.87 10.16
N MET A 301 -1.53 12.62 9.85
CA MET A 301 -0.58 11.51 9.82
C MET A 301 0.58 11.84 8.86
N VAL A 302 0.29 12.16 7.60
CA VAL A 302 1.31 12.50 6.60
C VAL A 302 2.19 13.65 7.06
N ALA A 303 1.62 14.69 7.68
CA ALA A 303 2.39 15.81 8.20
C ALA A 303 3.36 15.38 9.32
N ILE A 304 2.87 14.62 10.31
CA ILE A 304 3.70 14.07 11.40
C ILE A 304 4.80 13.17 10.82
N ALA A 305 4.45 12.27 9.90
CA ALA A 305 5.42 11.38 9.26
C ALA A 305 6.53 12.16 8.53
N VAL A 306 6.19 13.22 7.79
CA VAL A 306 7.19 14.06 7.10
C VAL A 306 8.09 14.80 8.08
N ILE A 307 7.53 15.35 9.17
CA ILE A 307 8.30 16.05 10.21
C ILE A 307 9.27 15.07 10.88
N THR A 308 8.78 13.92 11.33
CA THR A 308 9.57 12.86 11.95
C THR A 308 10.66 12.35 11.01
N ALA A 309 10.33 12.08 9.74
CA ALA A 309 11.29 11.65 8.73
C ALA A 309 12.40 12.68 8.52
N LYS A 310 12.05 13.96 8.43
CA LYS A 310 13.00 15.07 8.24
C LYS A 310 13.91 15.24 9.47
N MET A 311 13.37 15.09 10.67
CA MET A 311 14.17 15.11 11.91
C MET A 311 15.14 13.93 11.95
N LEU A 312 14.66 12.71 11.69
CA LEU A 312 15.47 11.50 11.69
C LEU A 312 16.57 11.54 10.63
N GLN A 313 16.26 12.06 9.43
CA GLN A 313 17.22 12.26 8.36
C GLN A 313 18.33 13.25 8.75
N ARG A 314 18.01 14.30 9.52
CA ARG A 314 18.98 15.29 9.99
C ARG A 314 19.82 14.79 11.17
N MET A 315 19.19 14.18 12.16
CA MET A 315 19.85 13.75 13.40
C MET A 315 20.66 12.47 13.20
N THR A 316 20.10 11.49 12.48
CA THR A 316 20.70 10.16 12.29
C THR A 316 20.57 9.71 10.83
N PRO A 317 21.25 10.36 9.88
CA PRO A 317 21.11 10.10 8.44
C PRO A 317 21.40 8.64 8.05
N ARG A 318 22.33 7.99 8.74
CA ARG A 318 22.66 6.57 8.51
C ARG A 318 21.49 5.65 8.86
N ILE A 319 20.85 5.88 10.01
CA ILE A 319 19.67 5.11 10.45
C ILE A 319 18.52 5.35 9.48
N TYR A 320 18.24 6.62 9.15
CA TYR A 320 17.19 6.97 8.18
C TYR A 320 17.41 6.26 6.83
N LYS A 321 18.63 6.31 6.28
CA LYS A 321 18.98 5.64 5.02
C LYS A 321 18.74 4.13 5.09
N THR A 322 19.09 3.49 6.20
CA THR A 322 18.85 2.05 6.39
C THR A 322 17.36 1.74 6.49
N LEU A 323 16.59 2.53 7.25
CA LEU A 323 15.15 2.37 7.41
C LEU A 323 14.36 2.63 6.14
N THR A 324 14.88 3.44 5.21
CA THR A 324 14.24 3.69 3.91
C THR A 324 14.80 2.86 2.75
N GLY A 325 15.79 2.00 3.01
CA GLY A 325 16.44 1.20 1.97
C GLY A 325 17.23 2.05 0.98
N GLY A 326 17.72 3.21 1.40
CA GLY A 326 18.49 4.16 0.57
C GLY A 326 17.64 5.13 -0.25
N ARG A 327 16.34 5.24 0.05
CA ARG A 327 15.40 6.14 -0.63
C ARG A 327 15.29 7.50 0.06
#